data_AF-H3RED1-F1
#
_entry.id   AF-H3RED1-F1
#
_cell.length_a   1.000
_cell.length_b   1.000
_cell.length_c   1.000
_cell.angle_alpha   90.00
_cell.angle_beta   90.00
_cell.angle_gamma   90.00
#
_symmetry.space_group_name_H-M   'P 1'
#
loop_
_entity.id
_entity.type
_entity.pdbx_description
1 polymer ?
#
loop_
_entity_poly.entity_id
_entity_poly.type
_entity_poly.pdbx_seq_one_letter_code
_entity_poly.pdbx_strand_id
1 'polypeptide(L)'
;MSEQTKKITAWAWRTGLIEFGEVYPEGSLPIITGEEHVVRELIETHSRLSYSGEPLVPGVPEAVDGHEAIEALNRFMVRLDAAINTGSGRLH
;
A
#
# COMPACT_ATOMS: atom_id res chain seq x y z
N MET A 1 30.59 3.05 3.58
CA MET A 1 29.45 3.98 3.68
C MET A 1 28.23 3.15 3.95
N SER A 2 27.61 3.29 5.12
CA SER A 2 26.31 2.66 5.40
C SER A 2 25.24 3.47 4.67
N GLU A 3 24.62 2.89 3.65
CA GLU A 3 23.39 3.41 3.07
C GLU A 3 22.33 3.42 4.17
N GLN A 4 21.93 4.60 4.64
CA GLN A 4 20.73 4.72 5.46
C GLN A 4 19.54 4.54 4.52
N THR A 5 18.90 3.37 4.59
CA THR A 5 17.68 3.12 3.82
C THR A 5 16.56 3.98 4.39
N LYS A 6 16.12 4.96 3.59
CA LYS A 6 15.02 5.86 3.95
C LYS A 6 13.75 5.03 4.14
N LYS A 7 13.08 5.21 5.27
CA LYS A 7 11.78 4.59 5.55
C LYS A 7 10.64 5.53 5.18
N ILE A 8 9.61 4.98 4.58
CA ILE A 8 8.35 5.69 4.28
C ILE A 8 7.16 4.82 4.67
N THR A 9 6.02 5.45 4.83
CA THR A 9 4.70 4.84 4.95
C THR A 9 3.93 5.07 3.66
N ALA A 10 3.24 4.04 3.19
CA ALA A 10 2.14 4.18 2.24
C ALA A 10 0.81 4.20 3.01
N TRP A 11 -0.09 5.12 2.67
CA TRP A 11 -1.41 5.23 3.29
C TRP A 11 -2.52 5.35 2.24
N ALA A 12 -3.73 4.93 2.61
CA ALA A 12 -4.92 5.06 1.80
C ALA A 12 -5.82 6.21 2.28
N TRP A 13 -6.34 6.96 1.32
CA TRP A 13 -7.49 7.84 1.53
C TRP A 13 -8.81 7.07 1.40
N ARG A 14 -9.91 7.67 1.86
CA ARG A 14 -11.26 7.10 1.72
C ARG A 14 -11.64 6.81 0.26
N THR A 15 -11.08 7.56 -0.68
CA THR A 15 -11.26 7.38 -2.13
C THR A 15 -10.56 6.12 -2.66
N GLY A 16 -9.70 5.50 -1.86
CA GLY A 16 -8.81 4.43 -2.28
C GLY A 16 -7.47 4.94 -2.81
N LEU A 17 -7.26 6.25 -2.99
CA LEU A 17 -5.98 6.82 -3.41
C LEU A 17 -4.88 6.46 -2.40
N ILE A 18 -3.77 5.95 -2.92
CA ILE A 18 -2.59 5.62 -2.13
C ILE A 18 -1.53 6.70 -2.32
N GLU A 19 -0.99 7.21 -1.22
CA GLU A 19 0.12 8.16 -1.21
C GLU A 19 1.25 7.68 -0.30
N PHE A 20 2.39 8.37 -0.35
CA PHE A 20 3.63 7.98 0.30
C PHE A 20 4.32 9.16 1.00
N GLY A 21 5.02 8.87 2.09
CA GLY A 21 5.77 9.88 2.84
C GLY A 21 6.36 9.34 4.14
N GLU A 22 7.15 10.14 4.83
CA GLU A 22 7.78 9.76 6.11
C GLU A 22 6.78 9.71 7.27
N VAL A 23 5.71 10.49 7.15
CA VAL A 23 4.59 10.57 8.09
C VAL A 23 3.30 10.61 7.27
N TYR A 24 2.26 9.94 7.73
CA TYR A 24 0.95 9.96 7.08
C TYR A 24 0.01 10.98 7.74
N PRO A 25 -0.91 11.62 6.99
CA PRO A 25 -1.84 12.61 7.53
C PRO A 25 -2.92 12.00 8.45
N GLU A 26 -3.48 12.82 9.35
CA GLU A 26 -4.67 12.44 10.13
C GLU A 26 -5.85 12.11 9.21
N GLY A 27 -6.60 11.06 9.54
CA GLY A 27 -7.75 10.60 8.76
C GLY A 27 -7.40 9.74 7.54
N SER A 28 -6.11 9.51 7.28
CA SER A 28 -5.66 8.45 6.36
C SER A 28 -5.49 7.12 7.10
N LEU A 29 -5.46 6.03 6.34
CA LEU A 29 -5.26 4.69 6.88
C LEU A 29 -3.87 4.17 6.46
N PRO A 30 -2.93 3.97 7.39
CA PRO A 30 -1.62 3.42 7.05
C PRO A 30 -1.76 1.98 6.55
N ILE A 31 -1.07 1.67 5.45
CA ILE A 31 -1.09 0.36 4.80
C ILE A 31 0.16 -0.43 5.17
N ILE A 32 1.33 0.18 4.94
CA ILE A 32 2.64 -0.45 5.13
C ILE A 32 3.71 0.62 5.40
N THR A 33 4.68 0.29 6.24
CA THR A 33 5.87 1.12 6.47
C THR A 33 7.12 0.26 6.32
N GLY A 34 8.12 0.77 5.62
CA GLY A 34 9.33 0.00 5.30
C GLY A 34 10.34 0.84 4.53
N GLU A 35 11.36 0.17 3.97
CA GLU A 35 12.33 0.83 3.09
C GLU A 35 11.64 1.35 1.83
N GLU A 36 12.00 2.56 1.40
CA GLU A 36 11.28 3.28 0.34
C GLU A 36 11.16 2.49 -0.96
N HIS A 37 12.24 1.89 -1.44
CA HIS A 37 12.20 1.11 -2.67
C HIS A 37 11.27 -0.11 -2.55
N VAL A 38 11.34 -0.84 -1.44
CA VAL A 38 10.47 -2.01 -1.18
C VAL A 38 9.01 -1.61 -1.08
N VAL A 39 8.70 -0.55 -0.34
CA VAL A 39 7.32 -0.07 -0.17
C VAL A 39 6.72 0.37 -1.51
N ARG A 40 7.48 1.13 -2.31
CA ARG A 40 7.02 1.58 -3.63
C ARG A 40 6.79 0.41 -4.57
N GLU A 41 7.74 -0.52 -4.67
CA GLU A 41 7.64 -1.71 -5.52
C GLU A 41 6.42 -2.56 -5.15
N LEU A 42 6.19 -2.82 -3.86
CA LEU A 42 5.02 -3.58 -3.41
C LEU A 42 3.70 -2.91 -3.78
N ILE A 43 3.58 -1.60 -3.54
CA ILE A 43 2.35 -0.87 -3.85
C ILE A 43 2.13 -0.80 -5.36
N GLU A 44 3.14 -0.48 -6.15
CA GLU A 44 3.05 -0.43 -7.62
C GLU A 44 2.63 -1.79 -8.20
N THR A 45 3.16 -2.89 -7.66
CA THR A 45 2.86 -4.25 -8.14
C THR A 45 1.43 -4.70 -7.81
N HIS A 46 0.92 -4.33 -6.63
CA HIS A 46 -0.33 -4.90 -6.11
C HIS A 46 -1.52 -3.96 -6.15
N SER A 47 -1.31 -2.66 -6.35
CA SER A 47 -2.37 -1.67 -6.47
C SER A 47 -3.06 -1.74 -7.83
N ARG A 48 -4.22 -1.08 -7.92
CA ARG A 48 -4.86 -0.76 -9.18
C ARG A 48 -4.42 0.63 -9.61
N LEU A 49 -4.16 0.87 -10.88
CA LEU A 49 -3.88 2.22 -11.36
C LEU A 49 -5.18 2.96 -11.74
N SER A 50 -5.24 4.24 -11.40
CA SER A 50 -6.21 5.19 -11.93
C SER A 50 -5.94 5.43 -13.42
N TYR A 51 -6.86 6.09 -14.12
CA TYR A 51 -6.61 6.50 -15.52
C TYR A 51 -5.40 7.44 -15.64
N SER A 52 -5.12 8.22 -14.60
CA SER A 52 -3.97 9.13 -14.51
C SER A 52 -2.69 8.46 -14.03
N GLY A 53 -2.72 7.14 -13.75
CA GLY A 53 -1.56 6.37 -13.28
C GLY A 53 -1.34 6.40 -11.77
N GLU A 54 -2.29 6.90 -10.99
CA GLU A 54 -2.17 6.95 -9.53
C GLU A 54 -2.54 5.61 -8.89
N PRO A 55 -1.82 5.14 -7.86
CA PRO A 55 -2.13 3.87 -7.21
C PRO A 55 -3.39 4.00 -6.36
N LEU A 56 -4.27 3.02 -6.51
CA LEU A 56 -5.55 2.88 -5.82
C LEU A 56 -5.60 1.53 -5.11
N VAL A 57 -6.18 1.50 -3.92
CA VAL A 57 -6.53 0.25 -3.21
C VAL A 57 -7.57 -0.50 -4.06
N PRO A 58 -7.27 -1.71 -4.55
CA PRO A 58 -8.20 -2.45 -5.39
C PRO A 58 -9.52 -2.74 -4.68
N GLY A 59 -10.65 -2.34 -5.29
CA GLY A 59 -11.99 -2.55 -4.76
C GLY A 59 -12.51 -1.44 -3.86
N VAL A 60 -11.68 -0.49 -3.41
CA VAL A 60 -12.18 0.68 -2.67
C VAL A 60 -12.92 1.68 -3.58
N PRO A 61 -12.39 2.06 -4.77
CA PRO A 61 -13.10 2.98 -5.67
C PRO A 61 -14.44 2.43 -6.17
N GLU A 62 -14.64 1.12 -6.13
CA GLU A 62 -15.86 0.43 -6.55
C GLU A 62 -16.83 0.11 -5.40
N ALA A 63 -16.42 0.32 -4.15
CA ALA A 63 -17.21 -0.05 -2.98
C ALA A 63 -18.50 0.77 -2.91
N VAL A 64 -19.63 0.11 -2.61
CA VAL A 64 -20.92 0.80 -2.51
C VAL A 64 -21.08 1.55 -1.20
N ASP A 65 -20.33 1.15 -0.16
CA ASP A 65 -20.35 1.75 1.16
C ASP A 65 -18.99 1.63 1.89
N GLY A 66 -18.93 2.21 3.09
CA GLY A 66 -17.72 2.19 3.90
C GLY A 66 -17.33 0.81 4.43
N HIS A 67 -18.30 -0.11 4.59
CA HIS A 67 -18.00 -1.46 5.06
C HIS A 67 -17.29 -2.25 3.97
N GLU A 68 -17.80 -2.21 2.72
CA GLU A 68 -17.14 -2.83 1.57
C GLU A 68 -15.75 -2.25 1.31
N ALA A 69 -15.58 -0.93 1.50
CA ALA A 69 -14.28 -0.27 1.35
C ALA A 69 -13.26 -0.76 2.38
N ILE A 70 -13.66 -0.91 3.65
CA ILE A 70 -12.79 -1.45 4.71
C ILE A 70 -12.43 -2.91 4.42
N GLU A 71 -13.39 -3.72 3.99
CA GLU A 71 -13.16 -5.10 3.60
C GLU A 71 -12.18 -5.22 2.41
N ALA A 72 -12.30 -4.33 1.42
CA ALA A 72 -11.36 -4.25 0.30
C ALA A 72 -9.95 -3.87 0.76
N LEU A 73 -9.82 -2.88 1.64
CA LEU A 73 -8.54 -2.47 2.22
C LEU A 73 -7.90 -3.61 3.04
N ASN A 74 -8.67 -4.31 3.87
CA ASN A 74 -8.19 -5.45 4.64
C ASN A 74 -7.64 -6.56 3.73
N ARG A 75 -8.38 -6.93 2.68
CA ARG A 75 -7.90 -7.90 1.68
C ARG A 75 -6.63 -7.46 0.99
N PHE A 76 -6.51 -6.16 0.71
CA PHE A 76 -5.29 -5.59 0.12
C PHE A 76 -4.10 -5.72 1.08
N MET A 77 -4.25 -5.33 2.35
CA MET A 77 -3.18 -5.44 3.35
C MET A 77 -2.73 -6.90 3.58
N VAL A 78 -3.67 -7.84 3.67
CA VAL A 78 -3.35 -9.28 3.79
C VAL A 78 -2.53 -9.77 2.60
N ARG A 79 -2.84 -9.31 1.38
CA ARG A 79 -2.06 -9.67 0.19
C ARG A 79 -0.63 -9.12 0.24
N LEU A 80 -0.45 -7.87 0.69
CA LEU A 80 0.88 -7.27 0.83
C LEU A 80 1.71 -8.03 1.86
N ASP A 81 1.14 -8.37 3.01
CA ASP A 81 1.82 -9.17 4.03
C ASP A 81 2.27 -10.54 3.49
N ALA A 82 1.39 -11.23 2.75
CA ALA A 82 1.75 -12.48 2.08
C ALA A 82 2.88 -12.30 1.06
N ALA A 83 2.90 -11.19 0.32
CA ALA A 83 3.94 -10.89 -0.67
C ALA A 83 5.31 -10.64 0.00
N ILE A 84 5.34 -9.91 1.11
CA ILE A 84 6.56 -9.68 1.92
C ILE A 84 7.12 -11.01 2.42
N ASN A 85 6.26 -11.84 3.02
CA ASN A 85 6.65 -13.13 3.59
C ASN A 85 7.11 -14.12 2.50
N THR A 86 6.54 -14.05 1.30
CA THR A 86 6.94 -14.89 0.16
C THR A 86 8.25 -14.40 -0.48
N GLY A 87 8.45 -13.09 -0.58
CA GLY A 87 9.69 -12.48 -1.10
C GLY A 87 10.91 -12.79 -0.24
N SER A 88 10.74 -12.88 1.08
CA SER A 88 11.81 -13.29 2.00
C SER A 88 12.19 -14.79 1.88
N GLY A 89 11.38 -15.62 1.21
CA GLY A 89 11.55 -17.07 1.12
C GLY A 89 12.09 -17.61 -0.21
N ARG A 90 12.38 -16.74 -1.19
CA ARG A 90 12.69 -17.16 -2.58
C ARG A 90 14.13 -16.97 -3.03
N LEU A 91 15.06 -16.83 -2.08
CA LEU A 91 16.51 -16.81 -2.32
C LEU A 91 17.19 -17.94 -1.53
N HIS A 92 17.06 -19.18 -2.01
CA HIS A 92 18.00 -20.28 -1.71
C HIS A 92 18.00 -21.25 -2.89
#